data_AF-A0A7Y0APL4-F1
#
_entry.id   AF-A0A7Y0APL4-F1
#
_cell.length_a   1.000
_cell.length_b   1.000
_cell.length_c   1.000
_cell.angle_alpha   90.00
_cell.angle_beta   90.00
_cell.angle_gamma   90.00
#
_symmetry.space_group_name_H-M   'P 1'
#
loop_
_entity.id
_entity.type
_entity.pdbx_description
1 polymer ?
#
loop_
_entity_poly.entity_id
_entity_poly.type
_entity_poly.pdbx_seq_one_letter_code
_entity_poly.pdbx_strand_id
1 'polypeptide(L)'
;MKNWMYAAGILISGLCFSQETGSKVKVAFFNGIVAAGYVDHGAFINFTGPNVSFTDKGLKLIAGMLPSLRIKEDHSPGTKNSPITPNLGAGLTVVYKKIALQIPVYYNTKTSSQNGTWKVGIGLGYSLK
;
A
#
# COMPACT_ATOMS: atom_id res chain seq x y z
N MET A 1 -35.34 -0.90 -41.20
CA MET A 1 -35.00 -1.80 -40.07
C MET A 1 -33.56 -2.33 -40.13
N LYS A 2 -33.06 -2.74 -41.31
CA LYS A 2 -31.70 -3.31 -41.48
C LYS A 2 -30.54 -2.38 -41.03
N ASN A 3 -30.65 -1.08 -41.30
CA ASN A 3 -29.58 -0.10 -40.98
C ASN A 3 -29.39 0.14 -39.48
N TRP A 4 -30.43 -0.06 -38.68
CA TRP A 4 -30.37 0.11 -37.21
C TRP A 4 -29.69 -1.09 -36.54
N MET A 5 -29.80 -2.29 -37.14
CA MET A 5 -29.11 -3.49 -36.67
C MET A 5 -27.60 -3.38 -36.88
N TYR A 6 -27.15 -2.77 -37.97
CA TYR A 6 -25.72 -2.51 -38.19
C TYR A 6 -25.16 -1.46 -37.23
N ALA A 7 -25.93 -0.39 -36.96
CA ALA A 7 -25.54 0.62 -35.97
C ALA A 7 -25.43 0.04 -34.56
N ALA A 8 -26.39 -0.81 -34.16
CA ALA A 8 -26.36 -1.52 -32.88
C ALA A 8 -25.18 -2.51 -32.80
N GLY A 9 -24.89 -3.24 -33.88
CA GLY A 9 -23.75 -4.15 -33.95
C GLY A 9 -22.40 -3.44 -33.79
N ILE A 10 -22.23 -2.28 -34.42
CA ILE A 10 -21.01 -1.47 -34.31
C ILE A 10 -20.87 -0.90 -32.89
N LEU A 11 -21.97 -0.38 -32.30
CA LEU A 11 -21.98 0.12 -30.92
C LEU A 11 -21.66 -0.97 -29.90
N ILE A 12 -22.19 -2.19 -30.06
CA ILE A 12 -21.91 -3.31 -29.17
C ILE A 12 -20.45 -3.76 -29.33
N SER A 13 -19.94 -3.84 -30.57
CA SER A 13 -18.54 -4.21 -30.80
C SER A 13 -17.56 -3.21 -30.20
N GLY A 14 -17.85 -1.90 -30.24
CA GLY A 14 -17.03 -0.85 -29.63
C GLY A 14 -17.01 -0.88 -28.09
N LEU A 15 -18.07 -1.38 -27.46
CA LEU A 15 -18.15 -1.55 -26.00
C LEU A 15 -17.52 -2.87 -25.52
N CYS A 16 -17.37 -3.87 -26.40
CA CYS A 16 -16.79 -5.17 -26.08
C CYS A 16 -15.26 -5.26 -26.27
N PHE A 17 -14.63 -4.26 -26.89
CA PHE A 17 -13.17 -4.09 -26.83
C PHE A 17 -12.77 -3.44 -25.51
N SER A 18 -13.07 -4.12 -24.40
CA SER A 18 -12.33 -3.95 -23.16
C SER A 18 -10.87 -4.16 -23.51
N GLN A 19 -10.10 -3.07 -23.60
CA GLN A 19 -8.65 -3.15 -23.74
C GLN A 19 -8.17 -4.10 -22.63
N GLU A 20 -7.73 -5.31 -23.01
CA GLU A 20 -6.98 -6.16 -22.11
C GLU A 20 -5.71 -5.38 -21.77
N THR A 21 -5.78 -4.62 -20.69
CA THR A 21 -4.61 -4.11 -20.01
C THR A 21 -4.03 -5.34 -19.34
N GLY A 22 -3.32 -6.15 -20.13
CA GLY A 22 -2.77 -7.42 -19.69
C GLY A 22 -2.10 -7.26 -18.34
N SER A 23 -2.36 -8.21 -17.45
CA SER A 23 -1.90 -8.10 -16.07
C SER A 23 -0.38 -7.99 -16.04
N LYS A 24 0.14 -6.88 -15.52
CA LYS A 24 1.57 -6.56 -15.58
C LYS A 24 2.19 -6.70 -14.20
N VAL A 25 3.11 -7.66 -14.06
CA VAL A 25 4.04 -7.71 -12.93
C VAL A 25 5.12 -6.65 -13.14
N LYS A 26 5.37 -5.84 -12.13
CA LYS A 26 6.36 -4.76 -12.18
C LYS A 26 7.15 -4.67 -10.89
N VAL A 27 8.47 -4.56 -11.03
CA VAL A 27 9.38 -4.19 -9.93
C VAL A 27 9.59 -2.67 -9.95
N ALA A 28 9.58 -2.04 -8.78
CA ALA A 28 9.82 -0.60 -8.64
C ALA A 28 10.50 -0.28 -7.31
N PHE A 29 11.38 0.73 -7.30
CA PHE A 29 11.97 1.26 -6.07
C PHE A 29 11.02 2.18 -5.29
N PHE A 30 10.12 2.86 -6.00
CA PHE A 30 9.17 3.78 -5.41
C PHE A 30 7.90 3.84 -6.26
N ASN A 31 6.73 3.86 -5.61
CA ASN A 31 5.43 3.89 -6.30
C ASN A 31 4.63 5.18 -6.06
N GLY A 32 5.13 6.14 -5.29
CA GLY A 32 4.44 7.41 -5.05
C GLY A 32 3.22 7.29 -4.15
N ILE A 33 3.13 6.24 -3.34
CA ILE A 33 2.05 6.05 -2.37
C ILE A 33 2.55 6.48 -1.00
N VAL A 34 1.78 7.37 -0.37
CA VAL A 34 1.92 7.77 1.03
C VAL A 34 0.71 7.25 1.79
N ALA A 35 0.93 6.58 2.92
CA ALA A 35 -0.13 6.05 3.77
C ALA A 35 0.09 6.45 5.22
N ALA A 36 -0.99 6.69 5.95
CA ALA A 36 -0.95 6.87 7.39
C ALA A 36 -1.81 5.78 8.05
N GLY A 37 -1.47 5.40 9.26
CA GLY A 37 -2.20 4.33 9.92
C GLY A 37 -1.79 4.12 11.37
N TYR A 38 -2.21 2.97 11.90
CA TYR A 38 -2.01 2.62 13.29
C TYR A 38 -1.40 1.23 13.41
N VAL A 39 -0.43 1.10 14.32
CA VAL A 39 0.20 -0.17 14.67
C VAL A 39 0.77 -0.08 16.08
N ASP A 40 0.50 -1.12 16.88
CA ASP A 40 1.10 -1.29 18.20
C ASP A 40 1.07 -0.02 19.07
N HIS A 41 -0.14 0.49 19.29
CA HIS A 41 -0.38 1.67 20.13
C HIS A 41 0.27 2.97 19.64
N GLY A 42 0.62 3.06 18.37
CA GLY A 42 1.18 4.26 17.77
C GLY A 42 0.71 4.45 16.32
N ALA A 43 0.85 5.68 15.84
CA ALA A 43 0.60 5.99 14.44
C ALA A 43 1.86 5.73 13.59
N PHE A 44 1.67 5.67 12.29
CA PHE A 44 2.78 5.64 11.34
C PHE A 44 2.45 6.46 10.09
N ILE A 45 3.49 6.92 9.41
CA ILE A 45 3.44 7.40 8.03
C ILE A 45 4.37 6.52 7.20
N ASN A 46 3.84 5.92 6.16
CA ASN A 46 4.52 5.00 5.26
C ASN A 46 4.66 5.56 3.87
N PHE A 47 5.79 5.24 3.28
CA PHE A 47 6.07 5.45 1.88
C PHE A 47 6.27 4.09 1.22
N THR A 48 5.80 3.93 -0.02
CA THR A 48 6.06 2.69 -0.76
C THR A 48 7.48 2.68 -1.31
N GLY A 49 8.34 1.87 -0.71
CA GLY A 49 9.73 1.66 -1.13
C GLY A 49 9.85 0.54 -2.17
N PRO A 50 11.00 -0.18 -2.21
CA PRO A 50 11.22 -1.29 -3.12
C PRO A 50 10.12 -2.34 -3.02
N ASN A 51 9.51 -2.67 -4.16
CA ASN A 51 8.35 -3.54 -4.21
C ASN A 51 8.22 -4.31 -5.53
N VAL A 52 7.46 -5.39 -5.45
CA VAL A 52 6.85 -6.06 -6.61
C VAL A 52 5.37 -5.71 -6.61
N SER A 53 4.84 -5.40 -7.78
CA SER A 53 3.43 -5.05 -7.94
C SER A 53 2.80 -5.81 -9.10
N PHE A 54 1.51 -6.11 -8.94
CA PHE A 54 0.65 -6.73 -9.94
C PHE A 54 -0.55 -5.83 -10.16
N THR A 55 -0.80 -5.42 -11.40
CA THR A 55 -1.95 -4.58 -11.74
C THR A 55 -2.87 -5.33 -12.69
N ASP A 56 -4.15 -5.41 -12.34
CA ASP A 56 -5.22 -5.94 -13.19
C ASP A 56 -6.49 -5.08 -13.04
N LYS A 57 -7.11 -4.68 -14.17
CA LYS A 57 -8.41 -3.96 -14.21
C LYS A 57 -8.55 -2.78 -13.23
N GLY A 58 -7.48 -2.01 -13.04
CA GLY A 58 -7.46 -0.84 -12.15
C GLY A 58 -7.24 -1.16 -10.66
N LEU A 59 -7.15 -2.44 -10.30
CA LEU A 59 -6.66 -2.91 -9.00
C LEU A 59 -5.16 -3.15 -9.09
N LYS A 60 -4.40 -2.58 -8.16
CA LYS A 60 -2.95 -2.82 -8.04
C LYS A 60 -2.63 -3.41 -6.67
N LEU A 61 -2.06 -4.60 -6.68
CA LEU A 61 -1.52 -5.27 -5.50
C LEU A 61 -0.02 -5.02 -5.44
N ILE A 62 0.50 -4.71 -4.26
CA ILE A 62 1.91 -4.38 -4.04
C ILE A 62 2.38 -5.14 -2.82
N ALA A 63 3.48 -5.87 -2.95
CA ALA A 63 4.22 -6.44 -1.84
C ALA A 63 5.61 -5.82 -1.81
N GLY A 64 6.00 -5.24 -0.68
CA GLY A 64 7.30 -4.58 -0.61
C GLY A 64 7.62 -3.95 0.74
N MET A 65 8.74 -3.25 0.72
CA MET A 65 9.29 -2.54 1.87
C MET A 65 8.59 -1.20 2.05
N LEU A 66 8.43 -0.80 3.31
CA LEU A 66 7.70 0.38 3.73
C LEU A 66 8.60 1.24 4.62
N PRO A 67 9.45 2.10 4.01
CA PRO A 67 10.11 3.17 4.74
C PRO A 67 9.07 4.00 5.49
N SER A 68 9.27 4.16 6.79
CA SER A 68 8.24 4.72 7.66
C SER A 68 8.78 5.66 8.74
N LEU A 69 7.90 6.56 9.16
CA LEU A 69 8.03 7.31 10.40
C LEU A 69 7.02 6.75 11.39
N ARG A 70 7.51 6.17 12.49
CA ARG A 70 6.67 5.73 13.61
C ARG A 70 6.48 6.88 14.57
N ILE A 71 5.23 7.10 14.96
CA ILE A 71 4.81 8.12 15.90
C ILE A 71 4.25 7.38 17.12
N LYS A 72 5.09 7.25 18.14
CA LYS A 72 4.76 6.50 19.35
C LYS A 72 5.59 7.04 20.51
N GLU A 73 4.93 7.31 21.62
CA GLU A 73 5.62 7.71 22.85
C GLU A 73 6.39 6.53 23.46
N ASP A 74 7.60 6.81 23.94
CA ASP A 74 8.42 5.86 24.68
C ASP A 74 8.15 5.98 26.18
N HIS A 75 7.51 4.95 26.75
CA HIS A 75 7.20 4.88 28.18
C HIS A 75 8.30 4.20 29.01
N SER A 76 9.53 4.10 28.48
CA SER A 76 10.66 3.55 29.23
C SER A 76 10.98 4.40 30.48
N PRO A 77 11.33 3.78 31.62
CA PRO A 77 11.59 4.49 32.88
C PRO A 77 12.92 5.29 32.88
N GLY A 78 13.84 4.99 31.96
CA GLY A 78 15.15 5.65 31.84
C GLY A 78 15.26 6.53 30.59
N THR A 79 16.32 6.34 29.81
CA THR A 79 16.47 7.00 28.51
C THR A 79 15.32 6.62 27.57
N LYS A 80 14.74 7.62 26.91
CA LYS A 80 13.58 7.49 26.01
C LYS A 80 13.98 7.80 24.57
N ASN A 81 13.37 7.10 23.63
CA ASN A 81 13.44 7.46 22.22
C ASN A 81 12.61 8.72 21.94
N SER A 82 12.94 9.39 20.82
CA SER A 82 12.10 10.45 20.25
C SER A 82 10.68 9.92 19.98
N PRO A 83 9.61 10.73 20.18
CA PRO A 83 8.25 10.33 19.82
C PRO A 83 8.07 10.02 18.33
N ILE A 84 8.96 10.55 17.48
CA ILE A 84 9.01 10.26 16.04
C ILE A 84 10.34 9.57 15.74
N THR A 85 10.26 8.36 15.17
CA THR A 85 11.42 7.54 14.83
C THR A 85 11.34 7.02 13.40
N PRO A 86 12.48 6.91 12.69
CA PRO A 86 12.51 6.17 11.44
C PRO A 86 12.33 4.68 11.72
N ASN A 87 11.61 3.99 10.85
CA ASN A 87 11.44 2.54 10.90
C ASN A 87 11.32 1.99 9.48
N LEU A 88 11.47 0.67 9.35
CA LEU A 88 11.34 -0.06 8.11
C LEU A 88 10.36 -1.21 8.32
N GLY A 89 9.22 -1.11 7.64
CA GLY A 89 8.25 -2.20 7.56
C GLY A 89 8.38 -2.98 6.27
N ALA A 90 7.62 -4.06 6.18
CA ALA A 90 7.24 -4.70 4.94
C ALA A 90 5.74 -4.97 4.97
N GLY A 91 5.08 -5.10 3.82
CA GLY A 91 3.66 -5.40 3.84
C GLY A 91 3.01 -5.44 2.48
N LEU A 92 1.69 -5.56 2.53
CA LEU A 92 0.83 -5.57 1.36
C LEU A 92 0.13 -4.23 1.24
N THR A 93 0.08 -3.70 0.02
CA THR A 93 -0.71 -2.51 -0.30
C THR A 93 -1.63 -2.84 -1.47
N VAL A 94 -2.93 -2.60 -1.29
CA VAL A 94 -3.93 -2.67 -2.35
C VAL A 94 -4.26 -1.25 -2.76
N VAL A 95 -4.19 -0.95 -4.05
CA VAL A 95 -4.57 0.36 -4.59
C VAL A 95 -5.72 0.16 -5.55
N TYR A 96 -6.77 0.94 -5.35
CA TYR A 96 -7.87 1.06 -6.29
C TYR A 96 -8.07 2.53 -6.65
N LYS A 97 -7.95 2.84 -7.94
CA LYS A 97 -7.83 4.21 -8.45
C LYS A 97 -6.65 4.94 -7.77
N LYS A 98 -6.93 5.81 -6.81
CA LYS A 98 -5.91 6.54 -6.04
C LYS A 98 -5.92 6.21 -4.55
N ILE A 99 -6.86 5.39 -4.07
CA ILE A 99 -6.94 5.03 -2.66
C ILE A 99 -6.11 3.79 -2.41
N ALA A 100 -5.24 3.84 -1.41
CA ALA A 100 -4.39 2.73 -1.00
C ALA A 100 -4.81 2.22 0.38
N LEU A 101 -5.06 0.92 0.50
CA LEU A 101 -5.18 0.22 1.78
C LEU A 101 -3.89 -0.55 2.02
N GLN A 102 -3.31 -0.42 3.20
CA GLN A 102 -2.03 -1.02 3.53
C GLN A 102 -2.11 -1.85 4.80
N ILE A 103 -1.56 -3.06 4.73
CA ILE A 103 -1.36 -3.97 5.86
C ILE A 103 0.16 -4.07 6.07
N PRO A 104 0.76 -3.13 6.84
CA PRO A 104 2.17 -3.18 7.16
C PRO A 104 2.44 -4.16 8.31
N VAL A 105 3.64 -4.72 8.30
CA VAL A 105 4.21 -5.51 9.38
C VAL A 105 5.56 -4.89 9.76
N TYR A 106 5.76 -4.65 11.04
CA TYR A 106 7.01 -4.10 11.58
C TYR A 106 7.59 -5.03 12.62
N TYR A 107 8.92 -5.13 12.64
CA TYR A 107 9.61 -5.70 13.78
C TYR A 107 9.84 -4.61 14.81
N ASN A 108 9.24 -4.76 15.98
CA ASN A 108 9.63 -3.97 17.13
C ASN A 108 10.83 -4.65 17.80
N THR A 109 11.90 -3.90 17.99
CA THR A 109 13.12 -4.41 18.65
C THR A 109 12.85 -4.75 20.11
N LYS A 110 13.65 -5.68 20.65
CA LYS A 110 13.59 -5.99 22.08
C LYS A 110 13.92 -4.75 22.91
N THR A 111 13.30 -4.63 24.07
CA THR A 111 13.64 -3.65 25.11
C THR A 111 14.27 -4.37 26.31
N SER A 112 14.59 -3.63 27.38
CA SER A 112 15.02 -4.22 28.65
C SER A 112 13.91 -5.02 29.36
N SER A 113 12.64 -4.80 29.00
CA SER A 113 11.48 -5.39 29.67
C SER A 113 10.59 -6.23 28.75
N GLN A 114 10.79 -6.19 27.42
CA GLN A 114 9.93 -6.86 26.45
C GLN A 114 10.74 -7.49 25.31
N ASN A 115 10.30 -8.67 24.85
CA ASN A 115 10.87 -9.33 23.68
C ASN A 115 10.54 -8.58 22.38
N GLY A 116 11.44 -8.67 21.40
CA GLY A 116 11.17 -8.15 20.07
C GLY A 116 10.09 -8.98 19.38
N THR A 117 9.11 -8.30 18.77
CA THR A 117 7.93 -8.95 18.19
C THR A 117 7.51 -8.28 16.89
N TRP A 118 6.95 -9.08 15.98
CA TRP A 118 6.32 -8.57 14.77
C TRP A 118 4.93 -8.04 15.10
N LYS A 119 4.61 -6.86 14.58
CA LYS A 119 3.34 -6.17 14.76
C LYS A 119 2.71 -5.89 13.41
N VAL A 120 1.49 -6.36 13.24
CA VAL A 120 0.66 -6.07 12.07
C VAL A 120 -0.13 -4.80 12.34
N GLY A 121 -0.14 -3.89 11.38
CA GLY A 121 -0.92 -2.66 11.42
C GLY A 121 -1.93 -2.59 10.29
N ILE A 122 -2.61 -1.45 10.22
CA ILE A 122 -3.48 -1.08 9.12
C ILE A 122 -3.31 0.40 8.81
N GLY A 123 -3.34 0.76 7.54
CA GLY A 123 -3.21 2.13 7.09
C GLY A 123 -4.01 2.42 5.83
N LEU A 124 -4.36 3.69 5.67
CA LEU A 124 -4.99 4.25 4.49
C LEU A 124 -4.07 5.29 3.88
N GLY A 125 -4.04 5.32 2.55
CA GLY A 125 -3.12 6.15 1.81
C GLY A 125 -3.67 6.58 0.47
N TYR A 126 -2.83 7.34 -0.22
CA TYR A 126 -3.15 7.92 -1.51
C TYR A 126 -2.00 7.68 -2.49
N SER A 127 -2.34 7.25 -3.71
CA SER A 127 -1.42 7.18 -4.84
C SER A 127 -1.35 8.55 -5.50
N LEU A 128 -0.17 9.17 -5.46
CA LEU A 128 0.11 10.42 -6.16
C LEU A 128 0.28 10.22 -7.68
N LYS A 129 0.38 8.97 -8.10
CA LYS A 129 0.47 8.56 -9.50
C LYS A 129 -0.90 8.31 -10.10
#